data_AF-A0A2A6P6N1-F1
#
_entry.id   AF-A0A2A6P6N1-F1
#
_cell.length_a   1.000
_cell.length_b   1.000
_cell.length_c   1.000
_cell.angle_alpha   90.00
_cell.angle_beta   90.00
_cell.angle_gamma   90.00
#
_symmetry.space_group_name_H-M   'P 1'
#
loop_
_entity.id
_entity.type
_entity.pdbx_description
1 polymer ?
#
loop_
_entity_poly.entity_id
_entity_poly.type
_entity_poly.pdbx_seq_one_letter_code
_entity_poly.pdbx_strand_id
1 'polypeptide(L)'
;MNGFKNFLGRRRCFAFWLNSEGAVLAEALIAVPFITIFAAGILEFGNIFWERMQIDAGLRDAGRYLSRCRPTSPTYTSTCSEATAKLIAFYGTQSPAADAALRVPGWGPTLADITVNAVGVDGTFTVETAHLYEASPIFGWLGIDNITISASHEERYMGW
;
A
#
# COMPACT_ATOMS: atom_id res chain seq x y z
N MET A 1 -57.21 40.84 9.28
CA MET A 1 -56.72 39.90 10.32
C MET A 1 -55.51 39.08 9.82
N ASN A 2 -54.43 39.72 9.32
CA ASN A 2 -53.27 38.99 8.74
C ASN A 2 -51.95 39.18 9.51
N GLY A 3 -51.90 39.98 10.58
CA GLY A 3 -50.66 40.25 11.32
C GLY A 3 -50.23 39.16 12.32
N PHE A 4 -51.18 38.40 12.87
CA PHE A 4 -50.90 37.44 13.96
C PHE A 4 -50.25 36.12 13.50
N LYS A 5 -50.39 35.73 12.24
CA LYS A 5 -49.82 34.48 11.70
C LYS A 5 -48.29 34.55 11.54
N ASN A 6 -47.74 35.71 11.19
CA ASN A 6 -46.30 35.88 10.97
C ASN A 6 -45.50 35.95 12.28
N PHE A 7 -46.12 36.32 13.40
CA PHE A 7 -45.44 36.41 14.70
C PHE A 7 -45.26 35.02 15.35
N LEU A 8 -46.21 34.10 15.16
CA LEU A 8 -46.09 32.73 15.68
C LEU A 8 -45.06 31.88 14.89
N GLY A 9 -44.97 32.06 13.57
CA GLY A 9 -43.99 31.34 12.73
C GLY A 9 -42.55 31.72 13.06
N ARG A 10 -42.27 33.01 13.28
CA ARG A 10 -40.93 33.50 13.65
C ARG A 10 -40.47 32.99 15.03
N ARG A 11 -41.38 32.90 16.01
CA ARG A 11 -41.04 32.39 17.36
C ARG A 11 -40.68 30.91 17.37
N ARG A 12 -41.29 30.09 16.51
CA ARG A 12 -40.98 28.65 16.44
C ARG A 12 -39.64 28.33 15.80
N CYS A 13 -39.22 29.07 14.77
CA CYS A 13 -37.86 28.93 14.22
C CYS A 13 -36.78 29.37 15.22
N PHE A 14 -37.01 30.45 15.97
CA PHE A 14 -36.06 30.92 16.98
C PHE A 14 -35.96 29.99 18.19
N ALA A 15 -37.06 29.36 18.61
CA ALA A 15 -37.05 28.38 19.71
C ALA A 15 -36.29 27.09 19.37
N PHE A 16 -36.31 26.66 18.11
CA PHE A 16 -35.49 25.54 17.65
C PHE A 16 -33.99 25.88 17.66
N TRP A 17 -33.65 27.15 17.38
CA TRP A 17 -32.27 27.66 17.44
C TRP A 17 -31.77 27.96 18.86
N LEU A 18 -32.66 28.19 19.83
CA LEU A 18 -32.30 28.44 21.24
C LEU A 18 -32.23 27.17 22.10
N ASN A 19 -32.79 26.05 21.64
CA ASN A 19 -32.81 24.81 22.40
C ASN A 19 -31.47 24.04 22.24
N SER A 20 -30.60 24.19 23.24
CA SER A 20 -29.32 23.49 23.36
C SER A 20 -29.43 21.97 23.54
N GLU A 21 -30.62 21.46 23.86
CA GLU A 21 -30.85 20.03 24.18
C GLU A 21 -30.67 19.08 22.98
N GLY A 22 -30.62 19.59 21.75
CA GLY A 22 -30.36 18.81 20.53
C GLY A 22 -29.11 19.23 19.74
N ALA A 23 -28.41 20.27 20.19
CA ALA A 23 -27.27 20.85 19.47
C ALA A 23 -26.10 19.86 19.36
N VAL A 24 -25.81 19.12 20.43
CA VAL A 24 -24.74 18.12 20.47
C VAL A 24 -24.99 16.99 19.46
N LEU A 25 -26.24 16.54 19.32
CA LEU A 25 -26.59 15.48 18.37
C LEU A 25 -26.49 15.99 16.92
N ALA A 26 -26.93 17.21 16.65
CA ALA A 26 -26.79 17.82 15.33
C ALA A 26 -25.32 18.06 14.93
N GLU A 27 -24.49 18.50 15.88
CA GLU A 27 -23.06 18.69 15.67
C GLU A 27 -22.34 17.35 15.45
N ALA A 28 -22.62 16.34 16.28
CA ALA A 28 -22.05 15.00 16.12
C ALA A 28 -22.45 14.35 14.79
N LEU A 29 -23.70 14.55 14.33
CA LEU A 29 -24.19 14.02 13.05
C LEU A 29 -23.37 14.54 11.85
N ILE A 30 -22.78 15.73 11.96
CA ILE A 30 -21.96 16.33 10.92
C ILE A 30 -20.47 16.02 11.14
N ALA A 31 -19.99 16.14 12.38
CA ALA A 31 -18.57 16.00 12.71
C ALA A 31 -18.10 14.54 12.61
N VAL A 32 -18.88 13.59 13.12
CA VAL A 32 -18.49 12.16 13.14
C VAL A 32 -18.22 11.61 11.73
N PRO A 33 -19.11 11.72 10.73
CA PRO A 33 -18.83 11.17 9.40
C PRO A 33 -17.58 11.78 8.77
N PHE A 34 -17.38 13.10 8.94
CA PHE A 34 -16.20 13.78 8.42
C PHE A 34 -14.90 13.26 9.06
N ILE A 35 -14.87 13.16 10.39
CA ILE A 35 -13.71 12.63 11.13
C ILE A 35 -13.47 11.16 10.76
N THR A 36 -14.52 10.35 10.58
CA THR A 36 -14.36 8.93 10.21
C THR A 36 -13.76 8.75 8.82
N ILE A 37 -14.21 9.53 7.82
CA ILE A 37 -13.62 9.46 6.48
C ILE A 37 -12.16 9.92 6.52
N PHE A 38 -11.88 10.99 7.27
CA PHE A 38 -10.51 11.50 7.42
C PHE A 38 -9.59 10.47 8.09
N ALA A 39 -10.06 9.85 9.18
CA ALA A 39 -9.32 8.81 9.89
C ALA A 39 -9.08 7.57 9.01
N ALA A 40 -10.12 7.12 8.29
CA ALA A 40 -10.00 6.02 7.34
C ALA A 40 -8.98 6.35 6.24
N GLY A 41 -9.03 7.57 5.68
CA GLY A 41 -8.04 8.05 4.71
C GLY A 41 -6.61 7.94 5.25
N ILE A 42 -6.35 8.42 6.47
CA ILE A 42 -5.01 8.32 7.08
C ILE A 42 -4.56 6.86 7.18
N LEU A 43 -5.43 5.95 7.62
CA LEU A 43 -5.10 4.54 7.76
C LEU A 43 -4.80 3.87 6.40
N GLU A 44 -5.59 4.17 5.38
CA GLU A 44 -5.38 3.63 4.03
C GLU A 44 -4.05 4.12 3.42
N PHE A 45 -3.77 5.42 3.49
CA PHE A 45 -2.48 5.94 3.02
C PHE A 45 -1.32 5.37 3.84
N GLY A 46 -1.51 5.19 5.15
CA GLY A 46 -0.55 4.51 6.01
C GLY A 46 -0.27 3.08 5.57
N ASN A 47 -1.30 2.33 5.18
CA ASN A 47 -1.15 0.97 4.67
C ASN A 47 -0.39 0.94 3.34
N ILE A 48 -0.69 1.85 2.40
CA ILE A 48 0.06 1.99 1.13
C ILE A 48 1.55 2.22 1.40
N PHE A 49 1.89 3.14 2.30
CA PHE A 49 3.29 3.42 2.64
C PHE A 49 3.96 2.19 3.28
N TRP A 50 3.25 1.48 4.14
CA TRP A 50 3.76 0.26 4.77
C TRP A 50 4.07 -0.82 3.74
N GLU A 51 3.17 -1.06 2.79
CA GLU A 51 3.39 -2.03 1.71
C GLU A 51 4.56 -1.61 0.82
N ARG A 52 4.67 -0.33 0.45
CA ARG A 52 5.81 0.16 -0.34
C ARG A 52 7.14 -0.02 0.38
N MET A 53 7.19 0.19 1.70
CA MET A 53 8.40 -0.02 2.50
C MET A 53 8.76 -1.51 2.60
N GLN A 54 7.77 -2.40 2.72
CA GLN A 54 8.02 -3.83 2.72
C GLN A 54 8.48 -4.37 1.37
N ILE A 55 7.90 -3.88 0.28
CA ILE A 55 8.36 -4.19 -1.08
C ILE A 55 9.82 -3.76 -1.23
N ASP A 56 10.18 -2.56 -0.77
CA ASP A 56 11.56 -2.06 -0.81
C ASP A 56 12.54 -2.99 -0.08
N ALA A 57 12.17 -3.39 1.14
CA ALA A 57 12.96 -4.32 1.93
C ALA A 57 13.12 -5.68 1.21
N GLY A 58 12.05 -6.16 0.57
CA GLY A 58 12.09 -7.40 -0.20
C GLY A 58 12.96 -7.33 -1.44
N LEU A 59 12.88 -6.25 -2.22
CA LEU A 59 13.75 -6.03 -3.38
C LEU A 59 15.21 -5.94 -2.95
N ARG A 60 15.49 -5.27 -1.83
CA ARG A 60 16.85 -5.18 -1.27
C ARG A 60 17.40 -6.53 -0.82
N ASP A 61 16.59 -7.37 -0.18
CA ASP A 61 17.02 -8.71 0.24
C ASP A 61 17.30 -9.61 -0.97
N ALA A 62 16.45 -9.54 -1.99
CA ALA A 62 16.67 -10.25 -3.25
C ALA A 62 17.90 -9.72 -4.00
N GLY A 63 18.11 -8.41 -4.02
CA GLY A 63 19.30 -7.76 -4.56
C GLY A 63 20.56 -8.27 -3.88
N ARG A 64 20.62 -8.23 -2.55
CA ARG A 64 21.76 -8.76 -1.78
C ARG A 64 22.05 -10.22 -2.08
N TYR A 65 21.03 -11.04 -2.24
CA TYR A 65 21.20 -12.44 -2.63
C TYR A 65 21.82 -12.53 -4.03
N LEU A 66 21.24 -11.87 -5.03
CA LEU A 66 21.72 -11.89 -6.43
C LEU A 66 23.10 -11.27 -6.61
N SER A 67 23.46 -10.26 -5.81
CA SER A 67 24.76 -9.56 -5.87
C SER A 67 25.96 -10.48 -5.63
N ARG A 68 25.74 -11.57 -4.87
CA ARG A 68 26.76 -12.57 -4.49
C ARG A 68 26.73 -13.80 -5.38
N CYS A 69 25.83 -13.83 -6.35
CA CYS A 69 25.61 -15.01 -7.16
C CYS A 69 26.70 -15.16 -8.21
N ARG A 70 27.36 -16.32 -8.15
CA ARG A 70 28.34 -16.72 -9.14
C ARG A 70 27.65 -17.07 -10.47
N PRO A 71 28.13 -16.58 -11.62
CA PRO A 71 27.54 -16.91 -12.91
C PRO A 71 27.89 -18.36 -13.29
N THR A 72 26.97 -19.00 -14.02
CA THR A 72 27.23 -20.31 -14.62
C THR A 72 28.42 -20.21 -15.58
N SER A 73 29.36 -21.13 -15.44
CA SER A 73 30.53 -21.24 -16.30
C SER A 73 30.76 -22.71 -16.63
N PRO A 74 31.54 -23.07 -17.66
CA PRO A 74 31.74 -24.47 -18.07
C PRO A 74 32.26 -25.39 -16.96
N THR A 75 32.90 -24.80 -15.94
CA THR A 75 33.51 -25.51 -14.81
C THR A 75 32.65 -25.44 -13.53
N TYR A 76 31.60 -24.60 -13.50
CA TYR A 76 30.81 -24.36 -12.28
C TYR A 76 29.35 -24.03 -12.59
N THR A 77 28.45 -24.76 -11.93
CA THR A 77 27.01 -24.50 -11.93
C THR A 77 26.67 -23.43 -10.88
N SER A 78 25.83 -22.45 -11.21
CA SER A 78 25.36 -21.48 -10.22
C SER A 78 24.48 -22.17 -9.18
N THR A 79 24.74 -21.92 -7.91
CA THR A 79 23.87 -22.34 -6.80
C THR A 79 22.73 -21.34 -6.56
N CYS A 80 22.80 -20.18 -7.20
CA CYS A 80 21.75 -19.18 -7.15
C CYS A 80 20.72 -19.34 -8.27
N SER A 81 19.47 -19.00 -7.95
CA SER A 81 18.40 -18.87 -8.93
C SER A 81 17.60 -17.59 -8.71
N GLU A 82 17.09 -17.00 -9.79
CA GLU A 82 16.17 -15.86 -9.71
C GLU A 82 14.88 -16.24 -8.98
N ALA A 83 14.42 -17.49 -9.12
CA ALA A 83 13.25 -17.99 -8.38
C ALA A 83 13.46 -17.90 -6.86
N THR A 84 14.65 -18.31 -6.38
CA THR A 84 15.00 -18.18 -4.95
C THR A 84 15.08 -16.71 -4.52
N ALA A 85 15.63 -15.83 -5.35
CA ALA A 85 15.67 -14.39 -5.06
C ALA A 85 14.25 -13.81 -4.91
N LYS A 86 13.33 -14.21 -5.78
CA LYS A 86 11.92 -13.80 -5.71
C LYS A 86 11.22 -14.34 -4.47
N LEU A 87 11.45 -15.60 -4.10
CA LEU A 87 10.91 -16.15 -2.84
C LEU A 87 11.41 -15.38 -1.62
N ILE A 88 12.70 -14.99 -1.61
CA ILE A 88 13.27 -14.14 -0.56
C ILE A 88 12.59 -12.76 -0.56
N ALA A 89 12.33 -12.16 -1.71
CA ALA A 89 11.62 -10.87 -1.78
C ALA A 89 10.21 -10.96 -1.18
N PHE A 90 9.43 -11.99 -1.54
CA PHE A 90 8.03 -12.11 -1.14
C PHE A 90 7.82 -12.64 0.28
N TYR A 91 8.62 -13.61 0.72
CA TYR A 91 8.45 -14.33 2.00
C TYR A 91 9.56 -14.03 3.01
N GLY A 92 10.67 -13.41 2.60
CA GLY A 92 11.85 -13.24 3.44
C GLY A 92 12.66 -14.52 3.65
N THR A 93 12.33 -15.60 2.95
CA THR A 93 13.02 -16.89 3.04
C THR A 93 13.13 -17.57 1.68
N GLN A 94 14.18 -18.37 1.52
CA GLN A 94 14.43 -19.19 0.33
C GLN A 94 13.54 -20.44 0.22
N SER A 95 12.98 -20.88 1.35
CA SER A 95 12.12 -22.08 1.42
C SER A 95 10.93 -21.77 2.32
N PRO A 96 9.87 -21.14 1.78
CA PRO A 96 8.64 -20.91 2.53
C PRO A 96 7.93 -22.23 2.83
N ALA A 97 7.26 -22.29 3.99
CA ALA A 97 6.29 -23.35 4.26
C ALA A 97 5.10 -23.24 3.29
N ALA A 98 4.33 -24.32 3.13
CA ALA A 98 3.17 -24.34 2.22
C ALA A 98 2.14 -23.22 2.50
N ASP A 99 2.01 -22.82 3.78
CA ASP A 99 1.09 -21.77 4.23
C ASP A 99 1.82 -20.47 4.64
N ALA A 100 3.02 -20.23 4.11
CA ALA A 100 3.75 -19.00 4.44
C ALA A 100 2.96 -17.76 3.98
N ALA A 101 2.84 -16.78 4.88
CA ALA A 101 2.23 -15.50 4.54
C ALA A 101 3.18 -14.66 3.68
N LEU A 102 2.63 -14.02 2.64
CA LEU A 102 3.35 -13.01 1.88
C LEU A 102 3.64 -11.78 2.76
N ARG A 103 4.77 -11.11 2.52
CA ARG A 103 5.10 -9.82 3.15
C ARG A 103 4.02 -8.78 2.85
N VAL A 104 3.63 -8.68 1.59
CA VAL A 104 2.52 -7.84 1.13
C VAL A 104 1.40 -8.73 0.61
N PRO A 105 0.17 -8.59 1.11
CA PRO A 105 -0.97 -9.37 0.61
C PRO A 105 -1.15 -9.20 -0.89
N GLY A 106 -1.29 -10.30 -1.63
CA GLY A 106 -1.51 -10.26 -3.08
C GLY A 106 -0.26 -9.97 -3.94
N TRP A 107 0.90 -9.68 -3.34
CA TRP A 107 2.15 -9.45 -4.08
C TRP A 107 2.95 -10.75 -4.25
N GLY A 108 3.11 -11.24 -5.49
CA GLY A 108 4.04 -12.31 -5.81
C GLY A 108 3.64 -13.79 -5.68
N PRO A 109 2.35 -14.20 -5.58
CA PRO A 109 2.02 -15.64 -5.48
C PRO A 109 2.44 -16.46 -6.71
N THR A 110 2.64 -15.82 -7.86
CA THR A 110 3.04 -16.45 -9.14
C THR A 110 4.50 -16.17 -9.53
N LEU A 111 5.27 -15.45 -8.70
CA LEU A 111 6.64 -15.01 -8.97
C LEU A 111 6.81 -14.14 -10.24
N ALA A 112 5.74 -13.66 -10.85
CA ALA A 112 5.81 -12.86 -12.09
C ALA A 112 6.11 -11.38 -11.85
N ASP A 113 5.78 -10.87 -10.66
CA ASP A 113 5.74 -9.43 -10.38
C ASP A 113 7.11 -8.76 -10.27
N ILE A 114 8.18 -9.55 -10.13
CA ILE A 114 9.55 -9.04 -10.01
C ILE A 114 10.32 -9.30 -11.31
N THR A 115 10.89 -8.24 -11.85
CA THR A 115 11.82 -8.28 -12.99
C THR A 115 13.23 -7.93 -12.52
N VAL A 116 14.19 -8.79 -12.87
CA VAL A 116 15.62 -8.58 -12.62
C VAL A 116 16.24 -8.15 -13.94
N ASN A 117 16.76 -6.93 -14.00
CA ASN A 117 17.48 -6.44 -15.17
C ASN A 117 18.92 -6.95 -15.15
N ALA A 118 19.49 -7.17 -16.34
CA ALA A 118 20.85 -7.65 -16.48
C ALA A 118 21.88 -6.64 -15.93
N VAL A 119 23.04 -7.14 -15.53
CA VAL A 119 24.15 -6.31 -15.03
C VAL A 119 24.61 -5.36 -16.15
N GLY A 120 24.54 -4.06 -15.89
CA GLY A 120 25.01 -3.00 -16.79
C GLY A 120 26.53 -2.90 -16.84
N VAL A 121 27.03 -2.04 -17.73
CA VAL A 121 28.48 -1.81 -17.91
C VAL A 121 29.13 -1.27 -16.63
N ASP A 122 28.36 -0.56 -15.81
CA ASP A 122 28.79 -0.01 -14.52
C ASP A 122 28.85 -1.04 -13.38
N GLY A 123 28.52 -2.31 -13.66
CA GLY A 123 28.54 -3.40 -12.69
C GLY A 123 27.36 -3.38 -11.71
N THR A 124 26.28 -2.66 -12.02
CA THR A 124 25.04 -2.63 -11.24
C THR A 124 23.93 -3.40 -11.94
N PHE A 125 23.00 -3.94 -11.16
CA PHE A 125 21.77 -4.54 -11.66
C PHE A 125 20.58 -3.94 -10.90
N THR A 126 19.42 -3.89 -11.55
CA THR A 126 18.20 -3.38 -10.94
C THR A 126 17.17 -4.50 -10.77
N VAL A 127 16.48 -4.48 -9.62
CA VAL A 127 15.36 -5.35 -9.32
C VAL A 127 14.14 -4.47 -9.16
N GLU A 128 13.11 -4.75 -9.96
CA GLU A 128 11.95 -3.87 -10.10
C GLU A 128 10.66 -4.67 -9.95
N THR A 129 9.62 -4.01 -9.45
CA THR A 129 8.29 -4.60 -9.33
C THR A 129 7.21 -3.55 -9.46
N ALA A 130 6.06 -3.98 -9.96
CA ALA A 130 4.83 -3.22 -9.97
C ALA A 130 3.75 -4.08 -9.33
N HIS A 131 3.15 -3.58 -8.24
CA HIS A 131 2.09 -4.24 -7.52
C HIS A 131 0.83 -3.37 -7.54
N LEU A 132 -0.30 -3.96 -7.90
CA LEU A 132 -1.60 -3.29 -7.80
C LEU A 132 -2.03 -3.31 -6.33
N TYR A 133 -2.20 -2.13 -5.71
CA TYR A 133 -2.72 -2.03 -4.36
C TYR A 133 -4.17 -2.51 -4.33
N GLU A 134 -4.45 -3.49 -3.49
CA GLU A 134 -5.82 -3.97 -3.23
C GLU A 134 -6.53 -2.96 -2.33
N ALA A 135 -7.09 -1.94 -2.97
CA ALA A 135 -7.74 -0.81 -2.32
C ALA A 135 -9.00 -1.22 -1.54
N SER A 136 -9.26 -0.52 -0.44
CA SER A 136 -10.55 -0.65 0.23
C SER A 136 -11.67 0.01 -0.58
N PRO A 137 -12.94 -0.39 -0.34
CA PRO A 137 -14.10 0.18 -1.04
C PRO A 137 -14.22 1.71 -0.90
N ILE A 138 -13.55 2.32 0.07
CA ILE A 138 -13.55 3.77 0.30
C ILE A 138 -12.91 4.51 -0.87
N PHE A 139 -11.84 3.99 -1.46
CA PHE A 139 -11.21 4.62 -2.62
C PHE A 139 -12.10 4.58 -3.86
N GLY A 140 -12.78 3.45 -4.08
CA GLY A 140 -13.81 3.37 -5.12
C GLY A 140 -14.96 4.35 -4.89
N TRP A 141 -15.41 4.52 -3.64
CA TRP A 141 -16.43 5.51 -3.29
C TRP A 141 -15.98 6.96 -3.51
N LEU A 142 -14.69 7.26 -3.25
CA LEU A 142 -14.08 8.56 -3.50
C LEU A 142 -13.75 8.81 -4.98
N GLY A 143 -13.94 7.83 -5.86
CA GLY A 143 -13.62 7.93 -7.28
C GLY A 143 -12.11 7.91 -7.57
N ILE A 144 -11.32 7.30 -6.69
CA ILE A 144 -9.88 7.11 -6.88
C ILE A 144 -9.68 5.80 -7.65
N ASP A 145 -9.04 5.88 -8.82
CA ASP A 145 -8.68 4.72 -9.63
C ASP A 145 -7.65 3.84 -8.91
N ASN A 146 -7.47 2.60 -9.41
CA ASN A 146 -6.52 1.66 -8.81
C ASN A 146 -5.11 2.27 -8.70
N ILE A 147 -4.54 2.15 -7.51
CA ILE A 147 -3.21 2.66 -7.21
C ILE A 147 -2.20 1.54 -7.49
N THR A 148 -1.19 1.82 -8.30
CA THR A 148 -0.08 0.89 -8.52
C THR A 148 1.14 1.34 -7.72
N ILE A 149 1.63 0.45 -6.87
CA ILE A 149 2.85 0.63 -6.10
C ILE A 149 4.02 0.14 -6.95
N SER A 150 4.87 1.06 -7.42
CA SER A 150 6.10 0.75 -8.13
C SER A 150 7.32 0.93 -7.24
N ALA A 151 8.25 -0.01 -7.33
CA ALA A 151 9.49 0.01 -6.58
C ALA A 151 10.63 -0.55 -7.43
N SER A 152 11.78 0.09 -7.33
CA SER A 152 13.03 -0.37 -7.92
C SER A 152 14.14 -0.26 -6.89
N HIS A 153 15.02 -1.27 -6.86
CA HIS A 153 16.22 -1.27 -6.04
C HIS A 153 17.42 -1.59 -6.93
N GLU A 154 18.43 -0.74 -6.87
CA GLU A 154 19.69 -0.92 -7.58
C GLU A 154 20.76 -1.43 -6.61
N GLU A 155 21.48 -2.46 -7.02
CA GLU A 155 22.60 -2.99 -6.24
C GLU A 155 23.80 -3.28 -7.13
N ARG A 156 25.00 -3.10 -6.58
CA ARG A 156 26.24 -3.47 -7.26
C ARG A 156 26.40 -4.97 -7.25
N TYR A 157 26.76 -5.51 -8.41
CA TYR A 157 27.21 -6.88 -8.54
C TYR A 157 28.59 -7.01 -7.88
N MET A 158 28.66 -7.75 -6.77
CA MET A 158 29.93 -7.94 -6.05
C MET A 158 30.73 -9.13 -6.57
N GLY A 159 30.08 -10.03 -7.32
CA GLY A 159 30.70 -11.28 -7.72
C GLY A 159 30.97 -12.19 -6.53
N TRP A 160 31.78 -13.21 -6.78
CA TRP A 160 32.22 -14.21 -5.82
C TRP A 160 33.74 -14.21 -5.75
#